data_AF-A0A1I5E022-F1
#
_entry.id   AF-A0A1I5E022-F1
#
_cell.length_a   1.000
_cell.length_b   1.000
_cell.length_c   1.000
_cell.angle_alpha   90.00
_cell.angle_beta   90.00
_cell.angle_gamma   90.00
#
_symmetry.space_group_name_H-M   'P 1'
#
loop_
_entity.id
_entity.type
_entity.pdbx_description
1 polymer ?
#
loop_
_entity_poly.entity_id
_entity_poly.type
_entity_poly.pdbx_seq_one_letter_code
_entity_poly.pdbx_strand_id
1 'polypeptide(L)'
;MEIVINEKKIPLRFSYSLIRALAAKWKMTDLEVVLNKIMNALAAAEKDVFTAIDLIAEMVVEAAKLNGIEVSADDVGDVVFTDPQIITSVVEAFVNSMPKISASDAESLKKKAAIQQK
;
A
#
# COMPACT_ATOMS: atom_id res chain seq x y z
N MET A 1 -6.37 -8.82 -2.43
CA MET A 1 -5.99 -9.98 -1.61
C MET A 1 -6.83 -9.97 -0.33
N GLU A 2 -6.78 -11.03 0.48
CA GLU A 2 -7.41 -11.07 1.80
C GLU A 2 -6.38 -11.46 2.85
N ILE A 3 -6.47 -10.84 4.03
CA ILE A 3 -5.64 -11.18 5.20
C ILE A 3 -6.60 -11.59 6.32
N VAL A 4 -6.32 -12.71 6.98
CA VAL A 4 -7.16 -13.23 8.05
C VAL A 4 -6.60 -12.80 9.40
N ILE A 5 -7.36 -12.00 10.15
CA ILE A 5 -7.00 -11.49 11.48
C ILE A 5 -8.13 -11.84 12.44
N ASN A 6 -7.85 -12.59 13.51
CA ASN A 6 -8.86 -13.00 14.51
C ASN A 6 -10.14 -13.57 13.88
N GLU A 7 -9.99 -14.53 12.95
CA GLU A 7 -11.06 -15.16 12.15
C GLU A 7 -11.81 -14.22 11.18
N LYS A 8 -11.46 -12.92 11.15
CA LYS A 8 -12.05 -11.93 10.25
C LYS A 8 -11.24 -11.87 8.95
N LYS A 9 -11.92 -11.97 7.81
CA LYS A 9 -11.31 -11.80 6.49
C LYS A 9 -11.31 -10.32 6.12
N ILE A 10 -10.13 -9.73 6.04
CA ILE A 10 -9.97 -8.32 5.69
C ILE A 10 -9.58 -8.22 4.21
N PRO A 11 -10.44 -7.67 3.36
CA PRO A 11 -10.10 -7.45 1.95
C PRO A 11 -9.13 -6.29 1.82
N LEU A 12 -7.85 -6.59 1.57
CA LEU A 12 -6.84 -5.58 1.27
C LEU A 12 -6.86 -5.28 -0.24
N ARG A 13 -7.45 -4.12 -0.57
CA ARG A 13 -7.50 -3.54 -1.91
C ARG A 13 -6.82 -2.18 -1.89
N PHE A 14 -5.77 -2.02 -2.66
CA PHE A 14 -5.05 -0.75 -2.86
C PHE A 14 -5.84 0.21 -3.76
N SER A 15 -7.06 0.50 -3.32
CA SER A 15 -7.98 1.42 -3.97
C SER A 15 -7.63 2.86 -3.60
N TYR A 16 -8.13 3.80 -4.40
CA TYR A 16 -8.04 5.22 -4.09
C TYR A 16 -8.63 5.59 -2.71
N SER A 17 -9.66 4.87 -2.26
CA SER A 17 -10.24 5.04 -0.93
C SER A 17 -9.26 4.68 0.18
N LEU A 18 -8.50 3.59 0.02
CA LEU A 18 -7.46 3.20 0.98
C LEU A 18 -6.33 4.23 1.02
N ILE A 19 -5.85 4.67 -0.15
CA ILE A 19 -4.79 5.68 -0.23
C ILE A 19 -5.25 7.00 0.43
N ARG A 20 -6.50 7.41 0.22
CA ARG A 20 -7.08 8.58 0.90
C ARG A 20 -7.21 8.41 2.41
N ALA A 21 -7.61 7.22 2.88
CA ALA A 21 -7.68 6.93 4.31
C ALA A 21 -6.30 7.04 4.98
N LEU A 22 -5.27 6.48 4.34
CA LEU A 22 -3.88 6.60 4.78
C LEU A 22 -3.39 8.05 4.73
N ALA A 23 -3.72 8.80 3.68
CA ALA A 23 -3.41 10.23 3.56
C ALA A 23 -3.98 11.03 4.74
N ALA A 24 -5.26 10.81 5.07
CA ALA A 24 -5.92 11.45 6.20
C ALA A 24 -5.26 11.07 7.54
N LYS A 25 -4.98 9.77 7.75
CA LYS A 25 -4.29 9.26 8.95
C LYS A 25 -2.92 9.92 9.13
N TRP A 26 -2.15 10.04 8.06
CA TRP A 26 -0.81 10.63 8.08
C TRP A 26 -0.80 12.16 7.95
N LYS A 27 -1.97 12.80 7.88
CA LYS A 27 -2.11 14.25 7.66
C LYS A 27 -1.38 14.73 6.41
N MET A 28 -1.41 13.92 5.35
CA MET A 28 -0.83 14.20 4.05
C MET A 28 -1.93 14.64 3.09
N THR A 29 -1.72 15.75 2.38
CA THR A 29 -2.66 16.25 1.38
C THR A 29 -2.33 15.78 -0.03
N ASP A 30 -1.07 15.41 -0.26
CA ASP A 30 -0.57 14.93 -1.56
C ASP A 30 -0.56 13.40 -1.60
N LEU A 31 -1.31 12.83 -2.54
CA LEU A 31 -1.43 11.38 -2.71
C LEU A 31 -0.16 10.77 -3.32
N GLU A 32 0.61 11.54 -4.09
CA GLU A 32 1.90 11.08 -4.61
C GLU A 32 2.88 10.83 -3.47
N VAL A 33 2.90 11.73 -2.47
CA VAL A 33 3.72 11.56 -1.26
C VAL A 33 3.32 10.31 -0.47
N VAL A 34 2.02 10.03 -0.37
CA VAL A 34 1.48 8.82 0.29
C VAL A 34 1.94 7.56 -0.44
N LEU A 35 1.81 7.53 -1.77
CA LEU A 35 2.25 6.40 -2.59
C LEU A 35 3.77 6.18 -2.51
N ASN A 36 4.55 7.26 -2.55
CA ASN A 36 6.01 7.20 -2.39
C ASN A 36 6.40 6.66 -1.01
N LYS A 37 5.71 7.07 0.06
CA LYS A 37 5.93 6.53 1.41
C LYS A 37 5.68 5.01 1.44
N ILE A 38 4.57 4.54 0.84
CA ILE A 38 4.26 3.10 0.76
C ILE A 38 5.33 2.36 -0.05
N MET A 39 5.66 2.85 -1.25
CA MET A 39 6.68 2.24 -2.11
C MET A 39 8.04 2.12 -1.42
N ASN A 40 8.50 3.18 -0.76
CA ASN A 40 9.82 3.20 -0.14
C ASN A 40 9.91 2.22 1.03
N ALA A 41 8.89 2.15 1.88
CA ALA A 41 8.85 1.21 3.00
C ALA A 41 8.77 -0.24 2.52
N LEU A 42 7.93 -0.53 1.51
CA LEU A 42 7.81 -1.87 0.95
C LEU A 42 9.08 -2.31 0.19
N ALA A 43 9.75 -1.41 -0.53
CA ALA A 43 11.02 -1.70 -1.20
C ALA A 43 12.18 -1.93 -0.22
N ALA A 44 12.08 -1.37 0.99
CA ALA A 44 13.08 -1.54 2.05
C ALA A 44 12.76 -2.72 2.99
N ALA A 45 11.70 -3.49 2.75
CA ALA A 45 11.18 -4.49 3.68
C ALA A 45 12.21 -5.58 4.08
N GLU A 46 13.17 -5.92 3.21
CA GLU A 46 14.24 -6.87 3.54
C GLU A 46 15.24 -6.31 4.57
N LYS A 47 15.43 -4.98 4.59
CA LYS A 47 16.39 -4.30 5.46
C LYS A 47 15.74 -3.75 6.73
N ASP A 48 14.47 -3.38 6.63
CA ASP A 48 13.69 -2.78 7.70
C ASP A 48 12.31 -3.45 7.77
N VAL A 49 12.33 -4.67 8.31
CA VAL A 49 11.14 -5.52 8.45
C VAL A 49 10.11 -4.88 9.39
N PHE A 50 10.54 -4.22 10.47
CA PHE A 50 9.62 -3.63 11.44
C PHE A 50 8.84 -2.47 10.84
N THR A 51 9.49 -1.57 10.10
CA THR A 51 8.79 -0.49 9.39
C THR A 51 7.80 -1.05 8.35
N ALA A 52 8.16 -2.14 7.68
CA ALA A 52 7.25 -2.80 6.74
C ALA A 52 6.02 -3.41 7.45
N ILE A 53 6.22 -4.05 8.60
CA ILE A 53 5.13 -4.58 9.44
C ILE A 53 4.21 -3.46 9.92
N ASP A 54 4.77 -2.38 10.46
CA ASP A 54 4.00 -1.23 10.94
C ASP A 54 3.15 -0.64 9.81
N LEU A 55 3.75 -0.47 8.63
CA LEU A 55 3.02 -0.01 7.45
C LEU A 55 1.90 -0.97 7.07
N ILE A 56 2.15 -2.28 7.05
CA ILE A 56 1.14 -3.29 6.74
C ILE A 56 0.00 -3.25 7.76
N ALA A 57 0.31 -3.15 9.04
CA ALA A 57 -0.67 -3.01 10.10
C ALA A 57 -1.55 -1.78 9.87
N GLU A 58 -0.97 -0.63 9.54
CA GLU A 58 -1.73 0.57 9.20
C GLU A 58 -2.63 0.38 7.97
N MET A 59 -2.11 -0.22 6.90
CA MET A 59 -2.87 -0.49 5.67
C MET A 59 -4.06 -1.42 5.92
N VAL A 60 -3.85 -2.49 6.69
CA VAL A 60 -4.88 -3.48 7.00
C VAL A 60 -5.92 -2.89 7.92
N VAL A 61 -5.53 -2.13 8.95
CA VAL A 61 -6.47 -1.44 9.85
C VAL A 61 -7.35 -0.45 9.08
N GLU A 62 -6.77 0.38 8.21
CA GLU A 62 -7.57 1.32 7.41
C GLU A 62 -8.45 0.58 6.37
N ALA A 63 -7.96 -0.51 5.78
CA ALA A 63 -8.78 -1.35 4.91
C ALA A 63 -9.95 -2.00 5.67
N ALA A 64 -9.72 -2.47 6.90
CA ALA A 64 -10.76 -3.04 7.75
C ALA A 64 -11.85 -2.01 8.06
N LYS A 65 -11.46 -0.79 8.47
CA LYS A 65 -12.40 0.32 8.71
C LYS A 65 -13.28 0.63 7.50
N LEU A 66 -12.69 0.65 6.30
CA LEU A 66 -13.43 0.88 5.05
C LEU A 66 -14.46 -0.22 4.75
N ASN A 67 -14.31 -1.41 5.35
CA ASN A 67 -15.22 -2.54 5.21
C ASN A 67 -16.09 -2.77 6.46
N GLY A 68 -16.08 -1.85 7.45
CA GLY A 68 -16.84 -2.01 8.69
C GLY A 68 -16.33 -3.12 9.60
N ILE A 69 -15.06 -3.51 9.45
CA ILE A 69 -14.40 -4.55 10.24
C ILE A 69 -13.47 -3.85 11.25
N GLU A 70 -13.56 -4.26 12.51
CA GLU A 70 -12.70 -3.76 13.58
C GLU A 70 -11.58 -4.76 13.88
N VAL A 71 -10.33 -4.29 13.82
CA VAL A 71 -9.11 -5.01 14.20
C VAL A 71 -8.09 -4.03 14.77
N SER A 72 -7.20 -4.51 15.64
CA SER A 72 -6.10 -3.71 16.16
C SER A 72 -4.86 -3.81 15.27
N ALA A 73 -3.96 -2.83 15.37
CA ALA A 73 -2.67 -2.89 14.68
C ALA A 73 -1.79 -4.02 15.24
N ASP A 74 -1.87 -4.25 16.55
CA ASP A 74 -1.11 -5.30 17.25
C ASP A 74 -1.49 -6.70 16.73
N ASP A 75 -2.79 -6.98 16.57
CA ASP A 75 -3.27 -8.25 15.99
C ASP A 75 -2.73 -8.47 14.57
N VAL A 76 -2.66 -7.39 13.77
CA VAL A 76 -2.09 -7.49 12.42
C VAL A 76 -0.58 -7.72 12.49
N GLY A 77 0.12 -7.00 13.37
CA GLY A 77 1.55 -7.17 13.61
C GLY A 77 1.90 -8.61 13.96
N ASP A 78 1.18 -9.21 14.91
CA ASP A 78 1.38 -10.60 15.34
C ASP A 78 1.18 -11.60 14.20
N VAL A 79 0.16 -11.39 13.36
CA VAL A 79 -0.09 -12.24 12.19
C VAL A 79 1.03 -12.11 11.15
N VAL A 80 1.46 -10.89 10.84
CA VAL A 80 2.55 -10.66 9.87
C VAL A 80 3.89 -11.19 10.41
N PHE A 81 4.11 -11.10 11.72
CA PHE A 81 5.32 -11.64 12.36
C PHE A 81 5.34 -13.18 12.34
N THR A 82 4.17 -13.81 12.50
CA THR A 82 4.02 -15.27 12.47
C THR A 82 4.06 -15.82 11.05
N ASP A 83 3.60 -15.06 10.06
CA ASP A 83 3.68 -15.39 8.64
C ASP A 83 4.31 -14.25 7.81
N PRO A 84 5.65 -14.24 7.71
CA PRO A 84 6.38 -13.25 6.92
C PRO A 84 6.03 -13.25 5.42
N GLN A 85 5.42 -14.32 4.88
CA GLN A 85 5.01 -14.37 3.47
C GLN A 85 3.91 -13.35 3.15
N ILE A 86 3.21 -12.86 4.19
CA ILE A 86 2.24 -11.77 4.08
C ILE A 86 2.92 -10.51 3.54
N ILE A 87 4.14 -10.19 3.99
CA ILE A 87 4.87 -9.01 3.52
C ILE A 87 5.06 -9.09 2.00
N THR A 88 5.59 -10.21 1.50
CA THR A 88 5.78 -10.43 0.06
C THR A 88 4.45 -10.35 -0.69
N SER A 89 3.39 -10.97 -0.15
CA SER A 89 2.06 -10.96 -0.78
C SER A 89 1.47 -9.55 -0.86
N VAL A 90 1.68 -8.72 0.17
CA VAL A 90 1.27 -7.31 0.18
C VAL A 90 2.05 -6.53 -0.86
N VAL A 91 3.37 -6.70 -0.93
CA VAL A 91 4.24 -6.05 -1.92
C VAL A 91 3.75 -6.37 -3.34
N GLU A 92 3.53 -7.65 -3.64
CA GLU A 92 3.05 -8.10 -4.95
C GLU A 92 1.67 -7.52 -5.28
N ALA A 93 0.74 -7.57 -4.33
CA ALA A 93 -0.60 -7.04 -4.53
C ALA A 93 -0.59 -5.51 -4.72
N PHE A 94 0.30 -4.80 -4.03
CA PHE A 94 0.48 -3.36 -4.19
C PHE A 94 1.05 -3.03 -5.58
N VAL A 95 2.16 -3.66 -5.97
CA VAL A 95 2.77 -3.45 -7.29
C VAL A 95 1.79 -3.77 -8.42
N ASN A 96 1.00 -4.85 -8.28
CA ASN A 96 0.00 -5.21 -9.28
C ASN A 96 -1.21 -4.27 -9.32
N SER A 97 -1.47 -3.51 -8.26
CA SER A 97 -2.54 -2.52 -8.21
C SER A 97 -2.18 -1.17 -8.83
N MET A 98 -0.87 -0.88 -8.95
CA MET A 98 -0.40 0.36 -9.54
C MET A 98 -0.72 0.39 -11.04
N PRO A 99 -1.03 1.58 -11.61
CA PRO A 99 -1.20 1.72 -13.04
C PRO A 99 0.05 1.23 -13.76
N LYS A 100 -0.08 0.15 -14.53
CA LYS A 100 1.01 -0.32 -15.38
C LYS A 100 1.14 0.66 -16.53
N ILE A 101 2.11 1.57 -16.44
CA ILE A 101 2.49 2.41 -17.58
C ILE A 101 2.97 1.45 -18.66
N SER A 102 2.20 1.30 -19.73
CA SER A 102 2.68 0.54 -20.88
C SER A 102 3.91 1.26 -21.45
N ALA A 103 4.83 0.52 -22.06
CA ALA A 103 6.00 1.14 -22.69
C ALA A 103 5.61 2.24 -23.70
N SER A 104 4.44 2.14 -24.34
CA SER A 104 3.90 3.19 -25.23
C SER A 104 3.38 4.43 -24.49
N ASP A 105 2.88 4.29 -23.27
CA ASP A 105 2.43 5.42 -22.45
C ASP A 105 3.62 6.23 -21.91
N ALA A 106 4.71 5.54 -21.55
CA ALA A 106 5.96 6.17 -21.13
C ALA A 106 6.59 7.01 -22.27
N GLU A 107 6.52 6.51 -23.50
CA GLU A 107 7.03 7.22 -24.69
C GLU A 107 6.17 8.43 -25.04
N SER A 108 4.86 8.33 -24.85
CA SER A 108 3.89 9.41 -25.07
C SER A 108 4.03 10.54 -24.04
N LEU A 109 4.34 10.21 -22.78
CA LEU A 109 4.63 11.20 -21.73
C LEU A 109 5.94 11.95 -22.01
N LYS A 110 6.99 11.26 -22.48
CA LYS A 110 8.25 11.90 -22.91
C LYS A 110 8.04 12.86 -24.09
N LYS A 111 7.23 12.48 -25.08
CA LYS A 111 6.89 13.37 -26.20
C LYS A 111 6.10 14.60 -25.76
N LYS A 112 5.13 14.46 -24.84
CA LYS A 112 4.38 15.61 -24.31
C LYS A 112 5.26 16.58 -23.51
N ALA A 113 6.19 16.07 -22.71
CA ALA A 113 7.15 16.90 -21.98
C ALA A 113 8.11 17.66 -22.91
N ALA A 114 8.53 17.04 -24.03
CA ALA A 114 9.41 17.68 -25.02
C ALA A 114 8.72 18.79 -25.83
N ILE A 115 7.38 18.80 -25.93
CA ILE A 115 6.62 19.81 -26.67
C ILE A 115 6.34 21.06 -25.82
N GLN A 116 6.27 20.93 -24.48
CA GLN A 116 6.05 22.07 -23.57
C GLN A 116 7.32 22.87 -23.23
N GLN A 117 8.50 22.45 -23.72
CA GLN A 117 9.78 23.16 -23.56
C GLN A 117 10.21 23.95 -24.81
N LYS A 118 9.31 24.13 -25.78
CA LYS A 118 9.48 25.04 -26.93
C LYS A 118 8.51 26.20 -26.83
#